data_AF-A0AAE0PWA3-F1
#
_entry.id   AF-A0AAE0PWA3-F1
#
_cell.length_a   1.000
_cell.length_b   1.000
_cell.length_c   1.000
_cell.angle_alpha   90.00
_cell.angle_beta   90.00
_cell.angle_gamma   90.00
#
_symmetry.space_group_name_H-M   'P 1'
#
loop_
_entity.id
_entity.type
_entity.pdbx_description
1 polymer ?
#
loop_
_entity_poly.entity_id
_entity_poly.type
_entity_poly.pdbx_seq_one_letter_code
_entity_poly.pdbx_strand_id
1 'polypeptide(L)'
;MVLARCAFVRACLALLLQASRWSARESSSCDLNRKQSELNSFLWTIKRDPPSYFYGTIHVPYTRVWDYIPENSKKAFQESNIVYFELDLTDPYTISALTRCQLLPQGENLQDVLPRDIYRRLKRHLEYVKLMMPSWMTPDQRGKGLYADYLFNAIAGNWERKRPVWVMLMVNSLTEADIKTRGVPVLDLYLAQEAERMKKKTGAVEKVEEQCHPLNGLNFSQFPDLVVCKVSMSIKEND
;
A
#
# COMPACT_ATOMS: atom_id res chain seq x y z
N MET A 1 -17.87 -28.47 -49.39
CA MET A 1 -17.37 -27.27 -48.67
C MET A 1 -18.29 -26.75 -47.55
N VAL A 2 -19.38 -27.45 -47.18
CA VAL A 2 -20.30 -27.02 -46.09
C VAL A 2 -20.05 -27.79 -44.79
N LEU A 3 -19.67 -29.07 -44.86
CA LEU A 3 -19.46 -29.93 -43.69
C LEU A 3 -18.26 -29.51 -42.81
N ALA A 4 -17.19 -28.97 -43.39
CA ALA A 4 -16.01 -28.52 -42.64
C ALA A 4 -16.27 -27.24 -41.80
N ARG A 5 -17.21 -26.39 -42.22
CA ARG A 5 -17.58 -25.16 -41.48
C ARG A 5 -18.43 -25.46 -40.25
N CYS A 6 -19.27 -26.51 -40.28
CA CYS A 6 -20.05 -26.93 -39.12
C CYS A 6 -19.22 -27.57 -38.00
N ALA A 7 -18.13 -28.27 -38.34
CA ALA A 7 -17.24 -28.88 -37.35
C ALA A 7 -16.47 -27.83 -36.54
N PHE A 8 -16.02 -26.75 -37.19
CA PHE A 8 -15.28 -25.65 -36.54
C PHE A 8 -16.16 -24.86 -35.56
N VAL A 9 -17.42 -24.58 -35.93
CA VAL A 9 -18.37 -23.86 -35.06
C VAL A 9 -18.72 -24.68 -33.81
N ARG A 10 -18.86 -26.01 -33.95
CA ARG A 10 -19.10 -26.91 -32.80
C ARG A 10 -17.88 -27.01 -31.87
N ALA A 11 -16.67 -27.03 -32.41
CA ALA A 11 -15.44 -27.04 -31.61
C ALA A 11 -15.24 -25.72 -30.82
N CYS A 12 -15.53 -24.57 -31.44
CA CYS A 12 -15.47 -23.27 -30.74
C CYS A 12 -16.55 -23.13 -29.65
N LEU A 13 -17.77 -23.63 -29.87
CA LEU A 13 -18.83 -23.65 -28.84
C LEU A 13 -18.47 -24.58 -27.66
N ALA A 14 -17.84 -25.73 -27.92
CA ALA A 14 -17.36 -26.62 -26.87
C ALA A 14 -16.21 -25.99 -26.04
N LEU A 15 -15.29 -25.26 -26.68
CA LEU A 15 -14.22 -24.52 -26.02
C LEU A 15 -14.75 -23.33 -25.21
N LEU A 16 -15.76 -22.60 -25.70
CA LEU A 16 -16.41 -21.50 -24.98
C LEU A 16 -17.24 -22.00 -23.78
N LEU A 17 -17.87 -23.17 -23.88
CA LEU A 17 -18.57 -23.82 -22.76
C LEU A 17 -17.61 -24.44 -21.72
N GLN A 18 -16.38 -24.80 -22.11
CA GLN A 18 -15.33 -25.21 -21.17
C GLN A 18 -14.67 -24.01 -20.49
N ALA A 19 -14.45 -22.89 -21.21
CA ALA A 19 -13.91 -21.66 -20.65
C ALA A 19 -14.84 -21.03 -19.59
N SER A 20 -16.17 -21.08 -19.80
CA SER A 20 -17.14 -20.61 -18.81
C SER A 20 -17.22 -21.52 -17.58
N ARG A 21 -16.95 -22.83 -17.72
CA ARG A 21 -16.83 -23.77 -16.60
C ARG A 21 -15.54 -23.58 -15.79
N TRP A 22 -14.46 -23.09 -16.40
CA TRP A 22 -13.18 -22.85 -15.70
C TRP A 22 -13.19 -21.57 -14.86
N SER A 23 -13.99 -20.57 -15.23
CA SER A 23 -14.14 -19.32 -14.47
C SER A 23 -14.94 -19.49 -13.16
N ALA A 24 -15.73 -20.56 -13.04
CA ALA A 24 -16.63 -20.79 -11.90
C ALA A 24 -16.07 -21.71 -10.80
N ARG A 25 -14.80 -22.13 -10.89
CA ARG A 25 -14.13 -22.99 -9.91
C ARG A 25 -12.81 -22.40 -9.48
N GLU A 26 -12.88 -21.36 -8.65
CA GLU A 26 -12.01 -21.12 -7.48
C GLU A 26 -12.37 -19.78 -6.83
N SER A 27 -13.60 -19.66 -6.33
CA SER A 27 -13.78 -18.99 -5.05
C SER A 27 -13.58 -20.07 -4.00
N SER A 28 -12.33 -20.50 -3.78
CA SER A 28 -12.01 -21.06 -2.47
C SER A 28 -12.31 -19.93 -1.50
N SER A 29 -13.45 -20.02 -0.84
CA SER A 29 -13.74 -19.19 0.32
C SER A 29 -12.53 -19.34 1.23
N CYS A 30 -11.73 -18.29 1.38
CA CYS A 30 -10.72 -18.22 2.43
C CYS A 30 -11.46 -18.05 3.77
N ASP A 31 -12.37 -18.97 4.10
CA ASP A 31 -12.98 -19.05 5.40
C ASP A 31 -11.92 -19.58 6.35
N LEU A 32 -11.28 -18.65 7.05
CA LEU A 32 -10.44 -18.94 8.19
C LEU A 32 -11.35 -19.39 9.35
N ASN A 33 -11.89 -20.61 9.26
CA ASN A 33 -12.54 -21.31 10.37
C ASN A 33 -11.53 -21.81 11.43
N ARG A 34 -10.33 -21.21 11.48
CA ARG A 34 -9.26 -21.57 12.40
C ARG A 34 -9.46 -20.86 13.72
N LYS A 35 -9.38 -21.62 14.81
CA LYS A 35 -9.41 -21.03 16.15
C LYS A 35 -8.17 -20.14 16.33
N GLN A 36 -8.30 -19.08 17.12
CA GLN A 36 -7.20 -18.14 17.39
C GLN A 36 -5.92 -18.84 17.92
N SER A 37 -6.08 -19.95 18.64
CA SER A 37 -5.01 -20.80 19.16
C SER A 37 -4.21 -21.56 18.08
N GLU A 38 -4.73 -21.64 16.85
CA GLU A 38 -4.12 -22.33 15.71
C GLU A 38 -3.41 -21.37 14.75
N LEU A 39 -3.51 -20.06 15.00
CA LEU A 39 -2.84 -19.05 14.18
C LEU A 39 -1.39 -18.88 14.63
N ASN A 40 -0.46 -18.93 13.67
CA ASN A 40 0.92 -18.54 13.90
C ASN A 40 0.95 -17.04 14.24
N SER A 41 1.40 -16.71 15.45
CA SER A 41 1.40 -15.32 15.89
C SER A 41 2.56 -14.49 15.36
N PHE A 42 3.56 -15.12 14.74
CA PHE A 42 4.82 -14.48 14.30
C PHE A 42 5.44 -13.59 15.39
N LEU A 43 5.13 -13.90 16.66
CA LEU A 43 5.62 -13.23 17.85
C LEU A 43 6.83 -14.01 18.34
N TRP A 44 7.99 -13.37 18.31
CA TRP A 44 9.23 -13.94 18.80
C TRP A 44 9.47 -13.47 20.21
N THR A 45 9.69 -14.40 21.14
CA THR A 45 10.00 -14.10 22.54
C THR A 45 11.48 -14.28 22.80
N ILE A 46 12.14 -13.21 23.23
CA ILE A 46 13.50 -13.22 23.74
C ILE A 46 13.44 -13.57 25.23
N LYS A 47 14.05 -14.71 25.59
CA LYS A 47 14.05 -15.23 26.96
C LYS A 47 14.95 -14.37 27.87
N ARG A 48 14.31 -13.55 28.71
CA ARG A 48 14.91 -12.72 29.76
C ARG A 48 13.84 -12.35 30.80
N ASP A 49 14.22 -11.70 31.89
CA ASP A 49 13.31 -11.23 32.94
C ASP A 49 13.40 -9.70 33.12
N PRO A 50 12.33 -8.92 32.84
CA PRO A 50 11.11 -9.34 32.14
C PRO A 50 11.39 -9.69 30.67
N PRO A 51 10.52 -10.49 30.01
CA PRO A 51 10.70 -10.92 28.61
C PRO A 51 10.71 -9.74 27.65
N SER A 52 11.30 -9.94 26.46
CA SER A 52 11.19 -9.00 25.35
C SER A 52 10.62 -9.69 24.13
N TYR A 53 9.95 -8.93 23.27
CA TYR A 53 9.20 -9.47 22.14
C TYR A 53 9.64 -8.78 20.84
N PHE A 54 9.67 -9.53 19.76
CA PHE A 54 9.80 -9.00 18.41
C PHE A 54 8.57 -9.42 17.59
N TYR A 55 7.93 -8.43 16.99
CA TYR A 55 6.68 -8.60 16.26
C TYR A 55 6.74 -7.79 14.97
N GLY A 56 6.65 -8.48 13.83
CA GLY A 56 6.64 -7.82 12.52
C GLY A 56 5.27 -7.23 12.22
N THR A 57 5.25 -6.06 11.59
CA THR A 57 4.02 -5.44 11.10
C THR A 57 3.99 -5.39 9.57
N ILE A 58 2.83 -5.07 9.02
CA ILE A 58 2.67 -4.73 7.61
C ILE A 58 1.98 -3.37 7.54
N HIS A 59 2.40 -2.51 6.62
CA HIS A 59 1.81 -1.17 6.44
C HIS A 59 0.46 -1.26 5.72
N VAL A 60 -0.54 -1.77 6.43
CA VAL A 60 -1.93 -1.82 6.01
C VAL A 60 -2.81 -1.21 7.10
N PRO A 61 -3.98 -0.65 6.75
CA PRO A 61 -4.91 -0.11 7.74
C PRO A 61 -5.21 -1.13 8.84
N TYR A 62 -5.09 -0.71 10.11
CA TYR A 62 -5.24 -1.64 11.24
C TYR A 62 -6.59 -2.37 11.22
N THR A 63 -7.65 -1.70 10.77
CA THR A 63 -9.01 -2.26 10.66
C THR A 63 -9.11 -3.46 9.72
N ARG A 64 -8.17 -3.64 8.78
CA ARG A 64 -8.15 -4.80 7.89
C ARG A 64 -7.53 -6.05 8.52
N VAL A 65 -6.73 -5.87 9.58
CA VAL A 65 -5.89 -6.95 10.14
C VAL A 65 -6.12 -7.21 11.61
N TRP A 66 -6.71 -6.26 12.36
CA TRP A 66 -6.81 -6.31 13.81
C TRP A 66 -7.47 -7.58 14.36
N ASP A 67 -8.55 -8.03 13.72
CA ASP A 67 -9.29 -9.23 14.13
C ASP A 67 -8.50 -10.53 13.86
N TYR A 68 -7.49 -10.47 13.00
CA TYR A 68 -6.61 -11.59 12.67
C TYR A 68 -5.30 -11.59 13.49
N ILE A 69 -5.02 -10.52 14.24
CA ILE A 69 -3.85 -10.46 15.12
C ILE A 69 -4.08 -11.35 16.34
N PRO A 70 -3.18 -12.32 16.61
CA PRO A 70 -3.39 -13.22 17.73
C PRO A 70 -3.35 -12.59 19.12
N GLU A 71 -4.20 -13.12 20.01
CA GLU A 71 -4.37 -12.58 21.37
C GLU A 71 -3.08 -12.62 22.20
N ASN A 72 -2.18 -13.56 21.96
CA ASN A 72 -0.87 -13.57 22.61
C ASN A 72 -0.01 -12.36 22.21
N SER A 73 -0.09 -11.89 20.95
CA SER A 73 0.58 -10.68 20.50
C SER A 73 -0.03 -9.43 21.13
N LYS A 74 -1.38 -9.34 21.18
CA LYS A 74 -2.08 -8.24 21.85
C LYS A 74 -1.73 -8.18 23.34
N LYS A 75 -1.71 -9.34 24.01
CA LYS A 75 -1.31 -9.47 25.42
C LYS A 75 0.14 -9.04 25.65
N ALA A 76 1.07 -9.51 24.82
CA ALA A 76 2.48 -9.11 24.90
C ALA A 76 2.65 -7.59 24.75
N PHE A 77 1.92 -6.95 23.83
CA PHE A 77 1.89 -5.50 23.68
C PHE A 77 1.32 -4.81 24.94
N GLN A 78 0.21 -5.32 25.48
CA GLN A 78 -0.43 -4.78 26.69
C GLN A 78 0.48 -4.84 27.92
N GLU A 79 1.19 -5.95 28.12
CA GLU A 79 2.09 -6.17 29.26
C GLU A 79 3.44 -5.45 29.13
N SER A 80 3.84 -5.07 27.90
CA SER A 80 5.11 -4.38 27.67
C SER A 80 5.07 -2.92 28.12
N ASN A 81 5.99 -2.49 28.99
CA ASN A 81 6.06 -1.10 29.43
C ASN A 81 6.80 -0.17 28.45
N ILE A 82 7.60 -0.77 27.56
CA ILE A 82 8.42 -0.09 26.56
C ILE A 82 8.17 -0.75 25.21
N VAL A 83 7.91 0.05 24.18
CA VAL A 83 7.65 -0.43 22.82
C VAL A 83 8.49 0.39 21.84
N TYR A 84 9.21 -0.28 20.95
CA TYR A 84 9.95 0.37 19.87
C TYR A 84 9.30 0.03 18.54
N PHE A 85 9.18 1.03 17.67
CA PHE A 85 8.67 0.92 16.30
C PHE A 85 9.81 1.11 15.31
N GLU A 86 9.57 0.81 14.02
CA GLU A 86 10.56 1.04 12.96
C GLU A 86 10.94 2.53 12.93
N LEU A 87 9.95 3.40 12.75
CA LEU A 87 10.09 4.84 12.81
C LEU A 87 9.15 5.46 13.84
N ASP A 88 9.51 6.65 14.31
CA ASP A 88 8.62 7.47 15.13
C ASP A 88 7.64 8.24 14.21
N LEU A 89 6.54 7.58 13.86
CA LEU A 89 5.49 8.15 13.01
C LEU A 89 4.56 9.12 13.76
N THR A 90 4.74 9.32 15.07
CA THR A 90 4.00 10.34 15.84
C THR A 90 4.76 11.67 15.87
N ASP A 91 6.08 11.65 15.66
CA ASP A 91 6.90 12.85 15.46
C ASP A 91 6.68 13.50 14.07
N PRO A 92 6.16 14.75 14.00
CA PRO A 92 6.02 15.46 12.73
C PRO A 92 7.34 15.69 11.99
N TYR A 93 8.49 15.71 12.68
CA TYR A 93 9.80 15.83 12.04
C TYR A 93 10.12 14.59 11.19
N THR A 94 9.85 13.39 11.71
CA THR A 94 10.00 12.12 10.96
C THR A 94 9.16 12.13 9.69
N ILE A 95 7.87 12.51 9.79
CA ILE A 95 6.97 12.59 8.63
C ILE A 95 7.47 13.59 7.60
N SER A 96 7.96 14.74 8.05
CA SER A 96 8.51 15.77 7.17
C SER A 96 9.80 15.30 6.49
N ALA A 97 10.67 14.61 7.21
CA ALA A 97 11.91 14.05 6.68
C ALA A 97 11.62 12.94 5.64
N LEU A 98 10.68 12.02 5.92
CA LEU A 98 10.21 11.03 4.96
C LEU A 98 9.66 11.70 3.69
N THR A 99 8.89 12.77 3.83
CA THR A 99 8.35 13.49 2.68
C THR A 99 9.46 14.09 1.82
N ARG A 100 10.47 14.72 2.45
CA ARG A 100 11.62 15.30 1.75
C ARG A 100 12.49 14.25 1.07
N CYS A 101 12.69 13.10 1.69
CA CYS A 101 13.56 12.07 1.15
C CYS A 101 13.04 11.48 -0.17
N GLN A 102 11.73 11.60 -0.44
CA GLN A 102 11.10 11.12 -1.67
C GLN A 102 11.38 12.01 -2.89
N LEU A 103 11.90 13.22 -2.66
CA LEU A 103 12.04 14.25 -3.69
C LEU A 103 13.32 14.07 -4.51
N LEU A 104 13.24 14.48 -5.77
CA LEU A 104 14.39 14.72 -6.62
C LEU A 104 15.27 15.83 -6.04
N PRO A 105 16.56 15.88 -6.40
CA PRO A 105 17.43 17.01 -6.08
C PRO A 105 16.81 18.36 -6.45
N GLN A 106 17.31 19.43 -5.83
CA GLN A 106 16.82 20.78 -6.13
C GLN A 106 17.08 21.14 -7.61
N GLY A 107 16.08 21.72 -8.26
CA GLY A 107 16.15 22.11 -9.67
C GLY A 107 15.72 21.02 -10.66
N GLU A 108 15.66 19.75 -10.24
CA GLU A 108 15.23 18.65 -11.10
C GLU A 108 13.71 18.43 -11.07
N ASN A 109 13.17 17.98 -12.21
CA ASN A 109 11.78 17.62 -12.37
C ASN A 109 11.64 16.20 -12.98
N LEU A 110 10.56 15.52 -12.65
CA LEU A 110 10.26 14.19 -13.13
C LEU A 110 10.14 14.11 -14.66
N GLN A 111 9.74 15.20 -15.34
CA GLN A 111 9.70 15.27 -16.80
C GLN A 111 11.08 15.12 -17.45
N ASP A 112 12.14 15.46 -16.73
CA ASP A 112 13.53 15.40 -17.21
C ASP A 112 14.12 13.98 -17.05
N VAL A 113 13.48 13.16 -16.20
CA VAL A 113 13.93 11.80 -15.84
C VAL A 113 13.13 10.73 -16.56
N LEU A 114 11.82 10.93 -16.75
CA LEU A 114 10.94 9.95 -17.39
C LEU A 114 10.87 10.13 -18.91
N PRO A 115 10.70 9.04 -19.68
CA PRO A 115 10.31 9.13 -21.07
C PRO A 115 9.03 9.97 -21.26
N ARG A 116 9.02 10.80 -22.31
CA ARG A 116 7.99 11.82 -22.53
C ARG A 116 6.57 11.25 -22.67
N ASP A 117 6.44 10.04 -23.20
CA ASP A 117 5.19 9.30 -23.33
C ASP A 117 4.67 8.84 -21.96
N ILE A 118 5.55 8.30 -21.12
CA ILE A 118 5.22 7.85 -19.75
C ILE A 118 4.81 9.03 -18.89
N TYR A 119 5.54 10.15 -18.95
CA TYR A 119 5.16 11.36 -18.24
C TYR A 119 3.75 11.84 -18.61
N ARG A 120 3.40 11.83 -19.90
CA ARG A 120 2.07 12.20 -20.40
C ARG A 120 0.99 11.25 -19.90
N ARG A 121 1.24 9.93 -19.94
CA ARG A 121 0.30 8.91 -19.42
C ARG A 121 0.07 9.08 -17.92
N LEU A 122 1.13 9.29 -17.15
CA LEU A 122 1.08 9.55 -15.71
C LEU A 122 0.25 10.79 -15.39
N LYS A 123 0.53 11.92 -16.07
CA LYS A 123 -0.24 13.16 -15.89
C LYS A 123 -1.72 12.94 -16.13
N ARG A 124 -2.09 12.30 -17.26
CA ARG A 124 -3.49 11.99 -17.58
C ARG A 124 -4.15 11.09 -16.53
N HIS A 125 -3.42 10.10 -16.02
CA HIS A 125 -3.93 9.21 -14.99
C HIS A 125 -4.19 9.93 -13.67
N LEU A 126 -3.28 10.82 -13.25
CA LEU A 126 -3.46 11.61 -12.03
C LEU A 126 -4.64 12.58 -12.15
N GLU A 127 -4.89 13.17 -13.33
CA GLU A 127 -6.10 13.96 -13.57
C GLU A 127 -7.38 13.11 -13.48
N TYR A 128 -7.36 11.89 -14.03
CA TYR A 128 -8.48 10.94 -13.88
C TYR A 128 -8.72 10.59 -12.40
N VAL A 129 -7.67 10.24 -11.65
CA VAL A 129 -7.77 9.94 -10.21
C VAL A 129 -8.35 11.13 -9.45
N LYS A 130 -7.89 12.35 -9.73
CA LYS A 130 -8.39 13.57 -9.11
C LYS A 130 -9.89 13.78 -9.38
N LEU A 131 -10.34 13.53 -10.61
CA LEU A 131 -11.75 13.58 -10.99
C LEU A 131 -12.58 12.51 -10.26
N MET A 132 -12.04 11.29 -10.13
CA MET A 132 -12.76 10.17 -9.50
C MET A 132 -12.76 10.23 -7.98
N MET A 133 -11.80 10.91 -7.37
CA MET A 133 -11.59 10.98 -5.92
C MET A 133 -12.89 11.23 -5.13
N PRO A 134 -13.77 12.20 -5.49
CA PRO A 134 -15.03 12.40 -4.77
C PRO A 134 -15.93 11.16 -4.77
N SER A 135 -15.99 10.41 -5.87
CA SER A 135 -16.82 9.20 -5.98
C SER A 135 -16.27 7.99 -5.22
N TRP A 136 -14.96 7.95 -5.00
CA TRP A 136 -14.30 6.86 -4.27
C TRP A 136 -14.29 7.07 -2.75
N MET A 137 -14.39 8.32 -2.29
CA MET A 137 -14.41 8.65 -0.87
C MET A 137 -15.70 8.21 -0.18
N THR A 138 -15.56 7.78 1.08
CA THR A 138 -16.69 7.37 1.92
C THR A 138 -17.35 8.57 2.63
N PRO A 139 -18.62 8.46 3.04
CA PRO A 139 -19.26 9.48 3.87
C PRO A 139 -18.50 9.78 5.16
N ASP A 140 -17.95 8.76 5.81
CA ASP A 140 -17.19 8.90 7.07
C ASP A 140 -15.93 9.74 6.90
N GLN A 141 -15.22 9.60 5.77
CA GLN A 141 -14.05 10.44 5.47
C GLN A 141 -14.45 11.91 5.37
N ARG A 142 -15.56 12.21 4.69
CA ARG A 142 -16.09 13.57 4.58
C ARG A 142 -16.56 14.12 5.92
N GLY A 143 -17.21 13.28 6.74
CA GLY A 143 -17.62 13.63 8.10
C GLY A 143 -16.44 13.98 9.03
N LYS A 144 -15.25 13.44 8.75
CA LYS A 144 -13.99 13.78 9.42
C LYS A 144 -13.26 15.01 8.83
N GLY A 145 -13.88 15.71 7.88
CA GLY A 145 -13.30 16.90 7.24
C GLY A 145 -12.27 16.60 6.14
N LEU A 146 -12.18 15.35 5.66
CA LEU A 146 -11.36 15.05 4.49
C LEU A 146 -12.13 15.41 3.21
N TYR A 147 -11.62 16.38 2.46
CA TYR A 147 -12.12 16.76 1.14
C TYR A 147 -11.29 16.13 0.03
N ALA A 148 -11.87 15.92 -1.16
CA ALA A 148 -11.24 15.17 -2.24
C ALA A 148 -9.95 15.83 -2.76
N ASP A 149 -9.95 17.15 -2.89
CA ASP A 149 -8.79 17.96 -3.27
C ASP A 149 -7.70 17.91 -2.19
N TYR A 150 -8.08 18.05 -0.92
CA TYR A 150 -7.16 17.91 0.20
C TYR A 150 -6.51 16.53 0.24
N LEU A 151 -7.32 15.46 0.11
CA LEU A 151 -6.82 14.09 0.12
C LEU A 151 -5.92 13.80 -1.09
N PHE A 152 -6.32 14.26 -2.28
CA PHE A 152 -5.48 14.14 -3.47
C PHE A 152 -4.13 14.84 -3.28
N ASN A 153 -4.13 16.08 -2.78
CA ASN A 153 -2.90 16.83 -2.54
C ASN A 153 -2.03 16.20 -1.44
N ALA A 154 -2.64 15.60 -0.42
CA ALA A 154 -1.91 14.89 0.62
C ALA A 154 -1.17 13.64 0.09
N ILE A 155 -1.73 12.96 -0.93
CA ILE A 155 -1.14 11.74 -1.49
C ILE A 155 -0.20 12.06 -2.67
N ALA A 156 -0.70 12.84 -3.62
CA ALA A 156 -0.08 13.08 -4.94
C ALA A 156 0.32 14.54 -5.18
N GLY A 157 0.25 15.40 -4.16
CA GLY A 157 0.76 16.76 -4.25
C GLY A 157 2.25 16.77 -4.61
N ASN A 158 2.64 17.72 -5.46
CA ASN A 158 4.02 17.89 -5.93
C ASN A 158 4.64 16.61 -6.53
N TRP A 159 3.84 15.73 -7.13
CA TRP A 159 4.32 14.48 -7.74
C TRP A 159 5.42 14.70 -8.79
N GLU A 160 5.40 15.84 -9.50
CA GLU A 160 6.43 16.22 -10.49
C GLU A 160 7.82 16.41 -9.86
N ARG A 161 7.92 16.53 -8.53
CA ARG A 161 9.19 16.61 -7.79
C ARG A 161 9.59 15.30 -7.12
N LYS A 162 8.75 14.26 -7.14
CA LYS A 162 9.07 12.96 -6.54
C LYS A 162 9.99 12.15 -7.45
N ARG A 163 10.89 11.34 -6.88
CA ARG A 163 11.72 10.41 -7.68
C ARG A 163 10.83 9.32 -8.32
N PRO A 164 11.25 8.73 -9.45
CA PRO A 164 10.44 7.75 -10.18
C PRO A 164 9.91 6.58 -9.35
N VAL A 165 10.73 6.00 -8.46
CA VAL A 165 10.30 4.88 -7.60
C VAL A 165 9.15 5.27 -6.66
N TRP A 166 9.18 6.47 -6.10
CA TRP A 166 8.15 6.97 -5.20
C TRP A 166 6.86 7.30 -5.94
N VAL A 167 6.97 7.77 -7.19
CA VAL A 167 5.83 7.97 -8.09
C VAL A 167 5.16 6.63 -8.40
N MET A 168 5.95 5.60 -8.69
CA MET A 168 5.43 4.25 -8.92
C MET A 168 4.68 3.71 -7.71
N LEU A 169 5.27 3.80 -6.51
CA LEU A 169 4.60 3.36 -5.26
C LEU A 169 3.33 4.18 -4.99
N MET A 170 3.39 5.49 -5.22
CA MET A 170 2.25 6.39 -5.07
C MET A 170 1.10 5.97 -6.00
N VAL A 171 1.35 5.81 -7.30
CA VAL A 171 0.33 5.40 -8.29
C VAL A 171 -0.27 4.03 -7.95
N ASN A 172 0.54 3.08 -7.48
CA ASN A 172 0.05 1.77 -7.02
C ASN A 172 -0.94 1.86 -5.85
N SER A 173 -0.95 2.99 -5.12
CA SER A 173 -1.81 3.24 -3.97
C SER A 173 -2.95 4.22 -4.24
N LEU A 174 -3.24 4.50 -5.52
CA LEU A 174 -4.30 5.38 -6.00
C LEU A 174 -5.47 4.59 -6.63
N THR A 175 -5.87 3.49 -6.00
CA THR A 175 -7.07 2.73 -6.38
C THR A 175 -8.28 3.12 -5.54
N GLU A 176 -9.50 2.87 -6.02
CA GLU A 176 -10.72 3.08 -5.23
C GLU A 176 -10.66 2.37 -3.86
N ALA A 177 -10.15 1.13 -3.82
CA ALA A 177 -10.03 0.35 -2.60
C ALA A 177 -9.05 0.97 -1.59
N ASP A 178 -7.96 1.56 -2.07
CA ASP A 178 -6.99 2.25 -1.22
C ASP A 178 -7.57 3.57 -0.70
N ILE A 179 -8.18 4.36 -1.59
CA ILE A 179 -8.80 5.65 -1.24
C ILE A 179 -9.87 5.49 -0.17
N LYS A 180 -10.72 4.46 -0.24
CA LYS A 180 -11.74 4.17 0.78
C LYS A 180 -11.18 3.95 2.19
N THR A 181 -9.90 3.58 2.31
CA THR A 181 -9.24 3.34 3.60
C THR A 181 -8.33 4.46 4.06
N ARG A 182 -8.18 5.54 3.28
CA ARG A 182 -7.37 6.69 3.69
C ARG A 182 -7.98 7.37 4.92
N GLY A 183 -7.12 7.87 5.81
CA GLY A 183 -7.53 8.40 7.11
C GLY A 183 -7.72 7.34 8.20
N VAL A 184 -7.55 6.05 7.87
CA VAL A 184 -7.37 4.98 8.86
C VAL A 184 -5.86 4.78 9.06
N PRO A 185 -5.34 4.78 10.30
CA PRO A 185 -3.92 4.55 10.55
C PRO A 185 -3.52 3.13 10.12
N VAL A 186 -2.30 3.02 9.61
CA VAL A 186 -1.63 1.72 9.42
C VAL A 186 -1.33 1.09 10.79
N LEU A 187 -1.18 -0.24 10.84
CA LEU A 187 -1.09 -0.99 12.10
C LEU A 187 0.02 -0.50 13.04
N ASP A 188 1.21 -0.22 12.51
CA ASP A 188 2.35 0.35 13.22
C ASP A 188 2.02 1.70 13.87
N LEU A 189 1.44 2.64 13.11
CA LEU A 189 1.02 3.94 13.64
C LEU A 189 -0.10 3.79 14.68
N TYR A 190 -1.06 2.89 14.45
CA TYR A 190 -2.12 2.61 15.41
C TYR A 190 -1.55 2.09 16.74
N LEU A 191 -0.63 1.14 16.69
CA LEU A 191 0.04 0.61 17.88
C LEU A 191 0.88 1.69 18.59
N ALA A 192 1.53 2.59 17.85
CA ALA A 192 2.25 3.71 18.44
C ALA A 192 1.31 4.66 19.19
N GLN A 193 0.18 5.03 18.59
CA GLN A 193 -0.85 5.86 19.22
C GLN A 193 -1.45 5.18 20.46
N GLU A 194 -1.70 3.87 20.40
CA GLU A 194 -2.18 3.12 21.56
C GLU A 194 -1.12 3.05 22.67
N ALA A 195 0.16 2.92 22.33
CA ALA A 195 1.24 2.95 23.31
C ALA A 195 1.32 4.30 24.03
N GLU A 196 1.18 5.41 23.31
CA GLU A 196 1.09 6.76 23.88
C GLU A 196 -0.15 6.91 24.78
N ARG A 197 -1.32 6.45 24.31
CA ARG A 197 -2.58 6.48 25.08
C ARG A 197 -2.45 5.70 26.39
N MET A 198 -1.72 4.59 26.37
CA MET A 198 -1.41 3.75 27.53
C MET A 198 -0.23 4.28 28.36
N LYS A 199 0.38 5.42 27.99
CA LYS A 199 1.54 6.03 28.66
C LYS A 199 2.76 5.09 28.74
N LYS A 200 2.93 4.22 27.75
CA LYS A 200 4.14 3.38 27.59
C LYS A 200 5.30 4.26 27.15
N LYS A 201 6.53 3.82 27.41
CA LYS A 201 7.71 4.45 26.81
C LYS A 201 7.81 3.99 25.36
N THR A 202 7.89 4.93 24.43
CA THR A 202 8.01 4.64 22.99
C THR A 202 9.39 5.04 22.46
N GLY A 203 9.79 4.48 21.33
CA GLY A 203 11.00 4.86 20.60
C GLY A 203 11.01 4.28 19.18
N ALA A 204 12.01 4.68 18.40
CA ALA A 204 12.24 4.19 17.04
C ALA A 204 13.57 3.44 16.96
N VAL A 205 13.64 2.37 16.17
CA VAL A 205 14.89 1.63 15.93
C VAL A 205 15.64 2.10 14.70
N GLU A 206 14.94 2.70 13.72
CA GLU A 206 15.52 3.15 12.46
C GLU A 206 15.50 4.67 12.33
N LYS A 207 16.30 5.17 11.39
CA LYS A 207 16.26 6.54 10.90
C LYS A 207 15.59 6.61 9.53
N VAL A 208 15.07 7.79 9.20
CA VAL A 208 14.44 8.05 7.90
C VAL A 208 15.37 7.71 6.73
N GLU A 209 16.65 7.97 6.88
CA GLU A 209 17.66 7.68 5.87
C GLU A 209 17.72 6.19 5.52
N GLU A 210 17.54 5.30 6.50
CA GLU A 210 17.59 3.84 6.32
C GLU A 210 16.43 3.32 5.48
N GLN A 211 15.28 3.99 5.51
CA GLN A 211 14.12 3.70 4.67
C GLN A 211 14.27 4.26 3.25
N CYS A 212 14.84 5.46 3.14
CA CYS A 212 14.87 6.17 1.87
C CYS A 212 16.08 5.80 1.00
N HIS A 213 17.25 5.51 1.58
CA HIS A 213 18.46 5.21 0.82
C HIS A 213 18.32 3.99 -0.11
N PRO A 214 17.75 2.85 0.32
CA PRO A 214 17.58 1.70 -0.56
C PRO A 214 16.73 2.03 -1.79
N LEU A 215 15.66 2.82 -1.62
CA LEU A 215 14.77 3.22 -2.71
C LEU A 215 15.40 4.30 -3.59
N ASN A 216 16.04 5.29 -2.99
CA ASN A 216 16.68 6.40 -3.71
C ASN A 216 17.93 5.98 -4.47
N GLY A 217 18.58 4.89 -4.05
CA GLY A 217 19.70 4.27 -4.75
C GLY A 217 19.30 3.51 -6.03
N LEU A 218 18.00 3.23 -6.23
CA LEU A 218 17.50 2.62 -7.46
C LEU A 218 17.61 3.63 -8.60
N ASN A 219 18.63 3.45 -9.44
CA ASN A 219 18.83 4.31 -10.60
C ASN A 219 17.89 3.89 -11.73
N PHE A 220 17.17 4.85 -12.31
CA PHE A 220 16.28 4.62 -13.45
C PHE A 220 17.03 4.04 -14.66
N SER A 221 18.33 4.31 -14.81
CA SER A 221 19.15 3.68 -15.87
C SER A 221 19.39 2.19 -15.67
N GLN A 222 19.29 1.68 -14.43
CA GLN A 222 19.49 0.25 -14.12
C GLN A 222 18.18 -0.55 -14.22
N PHE A 223 17.05 0.09 -13.95
CA PHE A 223 15.73 -0.54 -13.98
C PHE A 223 14.66 0.31 -14.68
N PRO A 224 14.92 0.83 -15.90
CA PRO A 224 13.97 1.69 -16.60
C PRO A 224 12.69 0.89 -16.87
N ASP A 225 12.82 -0.36 -17.32
CA ASP A 225 11.69 -1.23 -17.62
C ASP A 225 10.85 -1.56 -16.40
N LEU A 226 11.44 -1.77 -15.21
CA LEU A 226 10.66 -2.11 -14.02
C LEU A 226 9.77 -0.95 -13.58
N VAL A 227 10.33 0.26 -13.53
CA VAL A 227 9.59 1.46 -13.12
C VAL A 227 8.60 1.85 -14.21
N VAL A 228 9.01 1.84 -15.48
CA VAL A 228 8.14 2.17 -16.62
C VAL A 228 7.03 1.14 -16.79
N CYS A 229 7.31 -0.15 -16.73
CA CYS A 229 6.28 -1.19 -16.83
C CYS A 229 5.33 -1.12 -15.65
N LYS A 230 5.81 -0.98 -14.41
CA LYS A 230 4.89 -0.88 -13.26
C LYS A 230 4.05 0.38 -13.29
N VAL A 231 4.63 1.54 -13.61
CA VAL A 231 3.85 2.78 -13.80
C VAL A 231 2.85 2.61 -14.93
N SER A 232 3.25 1.99 -16.06
CA SER A 232 2.35 1.71 -17.19
C SER A 232 1.23 0.74 -16.84
N MET A 233 1.49 -0.30 -16.06
CA MET A 233 0.49 -1.28 -15.64
C MET A 233 -0.50 -0.71 -14.62
N SER A 234 -0.05 0.21 -13.77
CA SER A 234 -0.87 0.82 -12.72
C SER A 234 -1.68 2.01 -13.22
N ILE A 235 -1.27 2.61 -14.34
CA ILE A 235 -2.08 3.57 -15.07
C ILE A 235 -3.14 2.80 -15.86
N LYS A 236 -4.41 2.97 -15.48
CA LYS A 236 -5.51 2.52 -16.34
C LYS A 236 -5.42 3.23 -17.69
N GLU A 237 -5.25 2.47 -18.77
CA GLU A 237 -5.48 2.96 -20.12
C GLU A 237 -6.98 3.18 -20.28
N ASN A 238 -7.40 4.42 -20.07
CA ASN A 238 -8.68 4.88 -20.59
C ASN A 238 -8.46 5.14 -22.08
N ASP A 239 -8.74 4.13 -22.90
CA ASP A 239 -9.00 4.29 -24.34
C ASP A 239 -10.36 4.95 -24.55
#